data_AF-A0A7Z0NDC6-F1
#
_entry.id   AF-A0A7Z0NDC6-F1
#
_cell.length_a   1.000
_cell.length_b   1.000
_cell.length_c   1.000
_cell.angle_alpha   90.00
_cell.angle_beta   90.00
_cell.angle_gamma   90.00
#
_symmetry.space_group_name_H-M   'P 1'
#
loop_
_entity.id
_entity.type
_entity.pdbx_description
1 polymer ?
#
loop_
_entity_poly.entity_id
_entity_poly.type
_entity_poly.pdbx_seq_one_letter_code
_entity_poly.pdbx_strand_id
1 'polypeptide(L)'
;MFLLLTRPSRGRRIRLWARRLGAAFLLAGMWTASAFAQGLPKELSDAWRATRLPEGVLSLMVKEADGPVLFSISPDTPRNPASVMKMVTTWTALAGLGPDYTWRTAFYAKDGGRIDEQGTLNGPLYLKAAGDPLLTMEELWGLLRELRLRGVKNLNEVIVDRSVFGPVTIDPGIFDGAPDRPYNASPDAMMVGLGALRVLFQPDRAAQKWLPVLDPPLKSYRVSGDIKWSSGTCTGSPSVSAQVAAVGNEIVVNVSGTAAASCGEFSVYRLAISQPEYFSALFQMLWKELGGTLARGVKEGKMPAGLRQVVWHDSETLADTIRLINKQSNNVMARTLLLTLGAQMHGDGATPQTGAAAALSVLKSQGVDTRGWVIDNGAGLSREGRLTARGLVGMLEAAWRSPMMPEFMSSLAISGVDGTVRRRLRNDQAKGMAHLKTGTLRDVRALAGYVLGASGKRYILVSIVNDERTAAARPFDDALISWLAAR
;
A
#
# COMPACT_ATOMS: atom_id res chain seq x y z
N MET A 1 53.53 13.32 42.15
CA MET A 1 53.63 12.42 43.31
C MET A 1 53.94 11.03 42.76
N PHE A 2 55.16 10.58 43.05
CA PHE A 2 55.86 9.32 42.69
C PHE A 2 55.85 8.87 41.22
N LEU A 3 56.93 9.10 40.44
CA LEU A 3 58.25 8.43 40.43
C LEU A 3 58.17 6.95 39.99
N LEU A 4 59.02 6.37 39.13
CA LEU A 4 60.13 6.82 38.28
C LEU A 4 60.66 5.57 37.51
N LEU A 5 61.47 5.80 36.47
CA LEU A 5 62.59 4.96 35.93
C LEU A 5 62.28 4.00 34.75
N THR A 6 63.07 3.88 33.67
CA THR A 6 64.26 4.57 33.14
C THR A 6 64.52 4.10 31.70
N ARG A 7 64.96 5.03 30.82
CA ARG A 7 65.70 4.79 29.54
C ARG A 7 67.15 4.26 29.86
N PRO A 8 68.17 4.13 28.95
CA PRO A 8 68.28 4.51 27.51
C PRO A 8 69.21 3.63 26.60
N SER A 9 69.27 4.03 25.30
CA SER A 9 70.48 4.07 24.42
C SER A 9 71.00 2.75 23.80
N ARG A 10 71.74 2.65 22.68
CA ARG A 10 72.26 3.52 21.59
C ARG A 10 72.97 2.58 20.58
N GLY A 11 73.20 3.03 19.34
CA GLY A 11 74.30 2.54 18.46
C GLY A 11 73.86 1.58 17.34
N ARG A 12 73.69 1.96 16.06
CA ARG A 12 74.61 2.54 15.03
C ARG A 12 75.67 1.54 14.52
N ARG A 13 75.53 1.09 13.26
CA ARG A 13 76.51 1.11 12.12
C ARG A 13 76.30 -0.07 11.14
N ILE A 14 75.87 0.18 9.88
CA ILE A 14 76.65 0.31 8.61
C ILE A 14 77.23 -1.02 8.06
N ARG A 15 76.79 -1.42 6.84
CA ARG A 15 77.58 -1.72 5.61
C ARG A 15 76.63 -2.36 4.57
N LEU A 16 76.27 -1.68 3.48
CA LEU A 16 76.95 -1.59 2.17
C LEU A 16 77.14 -2.95 1.48
N TRP A 17 76.30 -3.24 0.48
CA TRP A 17 76.70 -3.84 -0.80
C TRP A 17 75.94 -3.17 -1.94
N ALA A 18 76.68 -2.86 -3.00
CA ALA A 18 76.31 -2.00 -4.10
C ALA A 18 76.00 -2.80 -5.37
N ARG A 19 75.14 -2.23 -6.23
CA ARG A 19 75.18 -2.25 -7.72
C ARG A 19 75.11 -3.64 -8.40
N ARG A 20 74.30 -3.91 -9.44
CA ARG A 20 73.86 -3.08 -10.57
C ARG A 20 72.95 -3.94 -11.49
N LEU A 21 72.08 -3.24 -12.25
CA LEU A 21 71.60 -3.54 -13.62
C LEU A 21 70.53 -4.62 -13.84
N GLY A 22 69.48 -4.22 -14.56
CA GLY A 22 68.56 -5.13 -15.24
C GLY A 22 67.18 -4.52 -15.51
N ALA A 23 67.08 -3.61 -16.46
CA ALA A 23 65.81 -3.12 -16.99
C ALA A 23 65.08 -4.27 -17.73
N ALA A 24 63.91 -4.68 -17.23
CA ALA A 24 62.85 -5.33 -18.00
C ALA A 24 61.64 -5.56 -17.09
N PHE A 25 60.63 -4.68 -17.12
CA PHE A 25 59.23 -5.02 -16.85
C PHE A 25 58.35 -3.86 -17.35
N LEU A 26 58.28 -3.74 -18.68
CA LEU A 26 57.07 -3.27 -19.36
C LEU A 26 56.08 -4.46 -19.35
N LEU A 27 54.80 -4.17 -19.11
CA LEU A 27 53.65 -5.09 -19.06
C LEU A 27 53.32 -5.71 -17.69
N ALA A 28 52.85 -4.88 -16.75
CA ALA A 28 51.75 -5.28 -15.88
C ALA A 28 50.51 -4.53 -16.34
N GLY A 29 49.93 -5.01 -17.44
CA GLY A 29 48.68 -4.52 -17.99
C GLY A 29 47.57 -4.64 -16.97
N MET A 30 46.75 -3.60 -16.94
CA MET A 30 45.49 -3.51 -16.21
C MET A 30 44.64 -4.77 -16.40
N TRP A 31 44.46 -5.55 -15.33
CA TRP A 31 43.35 -6.49 -15.19
C TRP A 31 42.38 -5.94 -14.16
N THR A 32 41.83 -4.75 -14.41
CA THR A 32 40.48 -4.44 -13.92
C THR A 32 39.53 -5.03 -14.94
N ALA A 33 39.13 -6.28 -14.72
CA ALA A 33 38.01 -6.87 -15.45
C ALA A 33 36.77 -6.04 -15.11
N SER A 34 36.44 -5.09 -15.97
CA SER A 34 35.09 -4.55 -16.06
C SER A 34 34.19 -5.72 -16.40
N ALA A 35 33.55 -6.31 -15.38
CA ALA A 35 32.46 -7.24 -15.59
C ALA A 35 31.31 -6.42 -16.21
N PHE A 36 31.32 -6.29 -17.53
CA PHE A 36 30.17 -5.83 -18.29
C PHE A 36 28.99 -6.71 -17.88
N ALA A 37 27.86 -6.07 -17.54
CA ALA A 37 26.62 -6.76 -17.28
C ALA A 37 26.39 -7.79 -18.40
N GLN A 38 26.35 -9.07 -18.03
CA GLN A 38 26.00 -10.11 -18.99
C GLN A 38 24.63 -9.74 -19.59
N GLY A 39 24.53 -9.83 -20.92
CA GLY A 39 23.25 -9.65 -21.59
C GLY A 39 22.21 -10.62 -21.04
N LEU A 40 20.93 -10.35 -21.33
CA LEU A 40 19.85 -11.27 -20.97
C LEU A 40 20.17 -12.70 -21.43
N PRO A 41 19.96 -13.72 -20.58
CA PRO A 41 19.98 -15.13 -20.99
C PRO A 41 19.14 -15.35 -22.25
N LYS A 42 19.57 -16.29 -23.12
CA LYS A 42 18.97 -16.48 -24.45
C LYS A 42 17.45 -16.67 -24.38
N GLU A 43 16.98 -17.49 -23.44
CA GLU A 43 15.56 -17.81 -23.26
C GLU A 43 14.75 -16.56 -22.89
N LEU A 44 15.32 -15.67 -22.07
CA LEU A 44 14.69 -14.41 -21.68
C LEU A 44 14.77 -13.36 -22.79
N SER A 45 15.85 -13.35 -23.56
CA SER A 45 15.96 -12.53 -24.77
C SER A 45 14.92 -12.94 -25.82
N ASP A 46 14.73 -14.24 -26.04
CA ASP A 46 13.69 -14.78 -26.92
C ASP A 46 12.28 -14.42 -26.43
N ALA A 47 12.02 -14.58 -25.13
CA ALA A 47 10.76 -14.18 -24.52
C ALA A 47 10.48 -12.68 -24.65
N TRP A 48 11.50 -11.82 -24.48
CA TRP A 48 11.36 -10.37 -24.68
C TRP A 48 11.07 -10.04 -26.15
N ARG A 49 11.81 -10.62 -27.11
CA ARG A 49 11.55 -10.42 -28.54
C ARG A 49 10.13 -10.81 -28.95
N ALA A 50 9.59 -11.88 -28.36
CA ALA A 50 8.22 -12.32 -28.63
C ALA A 50 7.15 -11.29 -28.21
N THR A 51 7.47 -10.37 -27.28
CA THR A 51 6.57 -9.27 -26.88
C THR A 51 6.40 -8.23 -27.99
N ARG A 52 7.37 -8.12 -28.91
CA ARG A 52 7.48 -7.05 -29.94
C ARG A 52 7.51 -5.63 -29.36
N LEU A 53 7.88 -5.49 -28.09
CA LEU A 53 8.09 -4.20 -27.44
C LEU A 53 9.52 -3.69 -27.70
N PRO A 54 9.73 -2.38 -27.86
CA PRO A 54 11.07 -1.81 -27.96
C PRO A 54 11.88 -2.02 -26.67
N GLU A 55 13.17 -2.33 -26.76
CA GLU A 55 14.01 -2.49 -25.54
C GLU A 55 14.03 -1.22 -24.68
N GLY A 56 13.95 -0.04 -25.30
CA GLY A 56 13.94 1.26 -24.62
C GLY A 56 12.75 1.49 -23.68
N VAL A 57 11.71 0.64 -23.70
CA VAL A 57 10.57 0.74 -22.78
C VAL A 57 10.75 -0.06 -21.48
N LEU A 58 11.79 -0.90 -21.40
CA LEU A 58 12.09 -1.76 -20.25
C LEU A 58 13.13 -1.12 -19.32
N SER A 59 12.88 -1.18 -18.02
CA SER A 59 13.90 -1.14 -16.99
C SER A 59 13.86 -2.44 -16.22
N LEU A 60 14.99 -3.15 -16.18
CA LEU A 60 15.13 -4.45 -15.57
C LEU A 60 16.39 -4.48 -14.71
N MET A 61 16.30 -5.08 -13.53
CA MET A 61 17.46 -5.44 -12.75
C MET A 61 17.18 -6.71 -11.97
N VAL A 62 18.13 -7.64 -12.06
CA VAL A 62 18.07 -8.93 -11.36
C VAL A 62 19.37 -9.14 -10.62
N LYS A 63 19.26 -9.49 -9.35
CA LYS A 63 20.39 -9.61 -8.43
C LYS A 63 20.19 -10.78 -7.48
N GLU A 64 21.25 -11.53 -7.18
CA GLU A 64 21.24 -12.47 -6.05
C GLU A 64 21.25 -11.66 -4.74
N ALA A 65 20.34 -11.95 -3.80
CA ALA A 65 20.31 -11.27 -2.50
C ALA A 65 21.66 -11.49 -1.79
N ASP A 66 22.29 -10.40 -1.32
CA ASP A 66 23.67 -10.37 -0.80
C ASP A 66 24.76 -10.82 -1.76
N GLY A 67 24.41 -11.01 -3.04
CA GLY A 67 25.31 -11.51 -4.08
C GLY A 67 25.47 -10.54 -5.25
N PRO A 68 25.94 -11.03 -6.40
CA PRO A 68 26.17 -10.21 -7.58
C PRO A 68 24.88 -9.83 -8.30
N VAL A 69 24.94 -8.74 -9.06
CA VAL A 69 23.95 -8.43 -10.10
C VAL A 69 24.12 -9.45 -11.23
N LEU A 70 23.03 -10.12 -11.63
CA LEU A 70 23.07 -11.10 -12.72
C LEU A 70 23.01 -10.40 -14.08
N PHE A 71 22.05 -9.49 -14.24
CA PHE A 71 21.89 -8.66 -15.43
C PHE A 71 21.00 -7.45 -15.15
N SER A 72 21.08 -6.44 -16.02
CA SER A 72 20.25 -5.24 -15.95
C SER A 72 20.07 -4.59 -17.31
N ILE A 73 18.92 -3.94 -17.52
CA ILE A 73 18.60 -3.12 -18.70
C ILE A 73 18.07 -1.79 -18.20
N SER A 74 18.67 -0.68 -18.64
CA SER A 74 18.26 0.69 -18.28
C SER A 74 17.92 0.86 -16.78
N PRO A 75 18.75 0.37 -15.84
CA PRO A 75 18.35 0.26 -14.44
C PRO A 75 18.19 1.62 -13.74
N ASP A 76 18.84 2.65 -14.28
CA ASP A 76 18.85 4.03 -13.77
C ASP A 76 17.78 4.93 -14.39
N THR A 77 17.04 4.43 -15.38
CA THR A 77 15.97 5.21 -16.03
C THR A 77 14.77 5.32 -15.09
N PRO A 78 14.35 6.54 -14.71
CA PRO A 78 13.14 6.72 -13.92
C PRO A 78 11.91 6.34 -14.73
N ARG A 79 11.11 5.41 -14.22
CA ARG A 79 9.87 4.94 -14.85
C ARG A 79 8.71 4.98 -13.90
N ASN A 80 7.50 5.08 -14.44
CA ASN A 80 6.30 4.92 -13.64
C ASN A 80 6.20 3.47 -13.15
N PRO A 81 6.17 3.22 -11.83
CA PRO A 81 6.14 1.86 -11.28
C PRO A 81 4.72 1.32 -11.08
N ALA A 82 3.68 2.14 -11.32
CA ALA A 82 2.33 1.85 -10.88
C ALA A 82 2.31 1.40 -9.38
N SER A 83 1.49 0.40 -9.04
CA SER A 83 1.36 -0.10 -7.66
C SER A 83 2.61 -0.74 -7.05
N VAL A 84 3.73 -0.90 -7.78
CA VAL A 84 5.02 -1.24 -7.16
C VAL A 84 5.51 -0.12 -6.23
N MET A 85 5.04 1.13 -6.42
CA MET A 85 5.25 2.23 -5.47
C MET A 85 4.85 1.88 -4.02
N LYS A 86 3.84 1.02 -3.82
CA LYS A 86 3.41 0.61 -2.48
C LYS A 86 4.49 -0.13 -1.70
N MET A 87 5.44 -0.78 -2.38
CA MET A 87 6.59 -1.39 -1.70
C MET A 87 7.46 -0.33 -1.02
N VAL A 88 7.62 0.84 -1.64
CA VAL A 88 8.34 1.98 -1.04
C VAL A 88 7.61 2.44 0.22
N THR A 89 6.31 2.69 0.11
CA THR A 89 5.48 3.15 1.24
C THR A 89 5.46 2.14 2.38
N THR A 90 5.20 0.87 2.08
CA THR A 90 5.10 -0.19 3.11
C THR A 90 6.43 -0.50 3.75
N TRP A 91 7.53 -0.53 2.98
CA TRP A 91 8.86 -0.74 3.54
C TRP A 91 9.29 0.42 4.44
N THR A 92 9.14 1.66 3.96
CA THR A 92 9.58 2.84 4.72
C THR A 92 8.76 3.05 5.98
N ALA A 93 7.45 2.76 5.95
CA ALA A 93 6.64 2.77 7.16
C ALA A 93 7.04 1.66 8.13
N LEU A 94 7.23 0.42 7.66
CA LEU A 94 7.64 -0.69 8.51
C LEU A 94 9.00 -0.43 9.18
N ALA A 95 9.97 0.06 8.41
CA ALA A 95 11.30 0.36 8.90
C ALA A 95 11.35 1.61 9.79
N GLY A 96 10.47 2.59 9.56
CA GLY A 96 10.43 3.85 10.31
C GLY A 96 9.60 3.80 11.59
N LEU A 97 8.50 3.04 11.60
CA LEU A 97 7.53 3.01 12.69
C LEU A 97 7.60 1.72 13.53
N GLY A 98 8.12 0.63 12.96
CA GLY A 98 8.13 -0.69 13.59
C GLY A 98 6.88 -1.52 13.28
N PRO A 99 6.97 -2.86 13.38
CA PRO A 99 5.91 -3.78 12.97
C PRO A 99 4.69 -3.75 13.89
N ASP A 100 4.89 -3.36 15.15
CA ASP A 100 3.91 -3.30 16.24
C ASP A 100 3.18 -1.96 16.32
N TYR A 101 3.51 -1.01 15.45
CA TYR A 101 2.78 0.25 15.36
C TYR A 101 1.28 -0.01 15.13
N THR A 102 0.44 0.68 15.90
CA THR A 102 -1.03 0.63 15.81
C THR A 102 -1.59 2.05 15.76
N TRP A 103 -2.74 2.20 15.12
CA TRP A 103 -3.48 3.45 15.09
C TRP A 103 -4.55 3.42 16.18
N ARG A 104 -4.53 4.42 17.06
CA ARG A 104 -5.54 4.56 18.11
C ARG A 104 -6.64 5.52 17.68
N THR A 105 -7.86 5.01 17.48
CA THR A 105 -9.06 5.84 17.34
C THR A 105 -9.72 5.98 18.70
N ALA A 106 -9.86 7.22 19.20
CA ALA A 106 -10.32 7.44 20.57
C ALA A 106 -11.35 8.57 20.68
N PHE A 107 -12.31 8.36 21.57
CA PHE A 107 -13.29 9.36 21.97
C PHE A 107 -12.87 10.03 23.27
N TYR A 108 -13.04 11.36 23.31
CA TYR A 108 -12.68 12.23 24.40
C TYR A 108 -13.89 13.08 24.81
N ALA A 109 -13.97 13.42 26.08
CA ALA A 109 -14.99 14.32 26.59
C ALA A 109 -14.44 15.14 27.76
N LYS A 110 -15.15 16.22 28.08
CA LYS A 110 -14.88 16.99 29.30
C LYS A 110 -15.16 16.11 30.52
N ASP A 111 -14.39 16.33 31.59
CA ASP A 111 -14.59 15.69 32.90
C ASP A 111 -14.64 14.15 32.86
N GLY A 112 -14.03 13.50 31.87
CA GLY A 112 -14.04 12.04 31.73
C GLY A 112 -15.34 11.46 31.19
N GLY A 113 -16.19 12.29 30.58
CA GLY A 113 -17.45 11.85 29.97
C GLY A 113 -18.56 11.63 30.98
N ARG A 114 -18.64 12.47 32.02
CA ARG A 114 -19.77 12.44 32.97
C ARG A 114 -21.09 12.62 32.24
N ILE A 115 -22.03 11.77 32.58
CA ILE A 115 -23.41 11.77 32.07
C ILE A 115 -24.38 12.28 33.14
N ASP A 116 -25.52 12.81 32.71
CA ASP A 116 -26.66 13.08 33.60
C ASP A 116 -27.46 11.80 33.94
N GLU A 117 -28.50 11.93 34.76
CA GLU A 117 -29.37 10.82 35.18
C GLU A 117 -30.09 10.13 34.00
N GLN A 118 -30.28 10.86 32.89
CA GLN A 118 -30.90 10.38 31.66
C GLN A 118 -29.88 9.72 30.71
N GLY A 119 -28.59 9.73 31.07
CA GLY A 119 -27.49 9.19 30.26
C GLY A 119 -27.00 10.15 29.17
N THR A 120 -27.31 11.44 29.25
CA THR A 120 -26.82 12.45 28.31
C THR A 120 -25.40 12.83 28.64
N LEU A 121 -24.52 12.79 27.64
CA LEU A 121 -23.15 13.29 27.78
C LEU A 121 -23.17 14.82 27.93
N ASN A 122 -22.50 15.32 28.97
CA ASN A 122 -22.35 16.76 29.18
C ASN A 122 -21.40 17.37 28.14
N GLY A 123 -21.99 18.08 27.17
CA GLY A 123 -21.24 18.73 26.09
C GLY A 123 -20.95 17.82 24.88
N PRO A 124 -19.99 18.20 24.03
CA PRO A 124 -19.61 17.44 22.84
C PRO A 124 -18.85 16.16 23.17
N LEU A 125 -19.04 15.14 22.33
CA LEU A 125 -18.11 14.01 22.22
C LEU A 125 -17.05 14.37 21.17
N TYR A 126 -15.78 14.33 21.53
CA TYR A 126 -14.68 14.59 20.61
C TYR A 126 -14.10 13.27 20.11
N LEU A 127 -13.80 13.16 18.83
CA LEU A 127 -13.10 12.02 18.23
C LEU A 127 -11.76 12.53 17.71
N LYS A 128 -10.64 12.00 18.22
CA LYS A 128 -9.33 12.26 17.62
C LYS A 128 -9.03 11.18 16.58
N ALA A 129 -9.05 11.56 15.31
CA ALA A 129 -8.77 10.64 14.22
C ALA A 129 -7.25 10.48 14.06
N ALA A 130 -6.75 9.24 14.11
CA ALA A 130 -5.32 8.95 14.07
C ALA A 130 -4.79 8.60 12.66
N GLY A 131 -5.66 8.54 11.65
CA GLY A 131 -5.27 8.10 10.31
C GLY A 131 -5.21 6.58 10.17
N ASP A 132 -6.07 5.84 10.87
CA ASP A 132 -6.18 4.39 10.69
C ASP A 132 -6.51 4.05 9.22
N PRO A 133 -5.66 3.29 8.51
CA PRO A 133 -5.88 2.96 7.11
C PRO A 133 -7.04 1.96 6.90
N LEU A 134 -7.48 1.25 7.94
CA LEU A 134 -8.53 0.24 7.85
C LEU A 134 -9.37 0.14 9.13
N LEU A 135 -10.01 1.24 9.54
CA LEU A 135 -11.13 1.09 10.48
C LEU A 135 -12.35 0.54 9.73
N THR A 136 -12.91 -0.55 10.21
CA THR A 136 -14.11 -1.18 9.67
C THR A 136 -15.39 -0.63 10.30
N MET A 137 -16.54 -0.94 9.70
CA MET A 137 -17.84 -0.57 10.28
C MET A 137 -18.08 -1.31 11.60
N GLU A 138 -17.64 -2.56 11.68
CA GLU A 138 -17.74 -3.43 12.84
C GLU A 138 -16.92 -2.92 14.02
N GLU A 139 -15.69 -2.45 13.76
CA GLU A 139 -14.83 -1.84 14.79
C GLU A 139 -15.40 -0.50 15.27
N LEU A 140 -15.93 0.34 14.35
CA LEU A 140 -16.63 1.56 14.74
C LEU A 140 -17.86 1.23 15.60
N TRP A 141 -18.68 0.25 15.21
CA TRP A 141 -19.82 -0.20 16.01
C TRP A 141 -19.38 -0.69 17.39
N GLY A 142 -18.29 -1.46 17.47
CA GLY A 142 -17.70 -1.91 18.73
C GLY A 142 -17.29 -0.74 19.63
N LEU A 143 -16.63 0.27 19.06
CA LEU A 143 -16.23 1.48 19.78
C LEU A 143 -17.45 2.29 20.28
N LEU A 144 -18.51 2.40 19.48
CA LEU A 144 -19.76 3.04 19.90
C LEU A 144 -20.49 2.24 20.98
N ARG A 145 -20.45 0.91 20.92
CA ARG A 145 -20.97 0.03 21.96
C ARG A 145 -20.24 0.22 23.28
N GLU A 146 -18.93 0.46 23.27
CA GLU A 146 -18.16 0.78 24.48
C GLU A 146 -18.64 2.08 25.16
N LEU A 147 -19.08 3.08 24.38
CA LEU A 147 -19.73 4.28 24.95
C LEU A 147 -21.07 3.94 25.61
N ARG A 148 -21.87 3.08 24.98
CA ARG A 148 -23.14 2.60 25.56
C ARG A 148 -22.93 1.88 26.90
N LEU A 149 -21.89 1.05 27.00
CA LEU A 149 -21.56 0.33 28.23
C LEU A 149 -21.16 1.26 29.38
N ARG A 150 -20.70 2.48 29.06
CA ARG A 150 -20.43 3.54 30.05
C ARG A 150 -21.67 4.36 30.41
N GLY A 151 -22.85 3.94 29.97
CA GLY A 151 -24.13 4.58 30.27
C GLY A 151 -24.49 5.75 29.37
N VAL A 152 -23.66 6.08 28.37
CA VAL A 152 -23.94 7.17 27.42
C VAL A 152 -25.13 6.75 26.54
N LYS A 153 -26.21 7.53 26.60
CA LYS A 153 -27.44 7.34 25.83
C LYS A 153 -27.68 8.44 24.83
N ASN A 154 -27.42 9.68 25.21
CA ASN A 154 -27.70 10.86 24.39
C ASN A 154 -26.43 11.65 24.16
N LEU A 155 -26.19 12.03 22.91
CA LEU A 155 -25.09 12.88 22.49
C LEU A 155 -25.65 14.21 21.97
N ASN A 156 -25.09 15.31 22.43
CA ASN A 156 -25.45 16.63 21.91
C ASN A 156 -24.87 16.81 20.50
N GLU A 157 -23.57 16.59 20.37
CA GLU A 157 -22.84 16.72 19.11
C GLU A 157 -21.57 15.88 19.15
N VAL A 158 -21.06 15.55 17.97
CA VAL A 158 -19.77 14.88 17.80
C VAL A 158 -18.84 15.81 17.03
N ILE A 159 -17.64 16.03 17.55
CA ILE A 159 -16.60 16.85 16.92
C ILE A 159 -15.44 15.94 16.53
N VAL A 160 -15.12 15.89 15.25
CA VAL A 160 -14.04 15.06 14.73
C VAL A 160 -12.83 15.92 14.42
N ASP A 161 -11.70 15.56 15.03
CA ASP A 161 -10.41 16.18 14.79
C ASP A 161 -9.61 15.35 13.79
N ARG A 162 -9.48 15.89 12.56
CA ARG A 162 -8.70 15.30 11.46
C ARG A 162 -7.31 15.92 11.30
N SER A 163 -6.89 16.78 12.23
CA SER A 163 -5.72 17.65 12.04
C SER A 163 -4.37 16.91 11.96
N VAL A 164 -4.32 15.61 12.27
CA VAL A 164 -3.14 14.77 12.00
C VAL A 164 -2.74 14.82 10.52
N PHE A 165 -3.72 14.94 9.61
CA PHE A 165 -3.48 15.16 8.18
C PHE A 165 -3.84 16.60 7.78
N GLY A 166 -3.09 17.12 6.81
CA GLY A 166 -3.35 18.41 6.17
C GLY A 166 -4.41 18.31 5.07
N PRO A 167 -4.37 19.18 4.04
CA PRO A 167 -5.29 19.11 2.90
C PRO A 167 -4.96 17.91 2.00
N VAL A 168 -5.65 16.79 2.21
CA VAL A 168 -5.37 15.53 1.51
C VAL A 168 -6.50 15.06 0.58
N THR A 169 -7.63 15.76 0.57
CA THR A 169 -8.75 15.50 -0.34
C THR A 169 -8.32 15.67 -1.80
N ILE A 170 -8.76 14.75 -2.65
CA ILE A 170 -8.48 14.76 -4.09
C ILE A 170 -9.79 14.81 -4.88
N ASP A 171 -9.68 15.10 -6.17
CA ASP A 171 -10.72 14.74 -7.15
C ASP A 171 -10.58 13.24 -7.50
N PRO A 172 -11.52 12.37 -7.12
CA PRO A 172 -11.45 10.94 -7.42
C PRO A 172 -11.48 10.60 -8.93
N GLY A 173 -12.01 11.50 -9.77
CA GLY A 173 -12.15 11.27 -11.21
C GLY A 173 -10.92 11.64 -12.03
N ILE A 174 -9.98 12.42 -11.49
CA ILE A 174 -8.94 13.08 -12.27
C ILE A 174 -7.98 12.12 -13.00
N PHE A 175 -7.80 10.90 -12.48
CA PHE A 175 -6.81 9.96 -13.01
C PHE A 175 -7.31 9.17 -14.23
N ASP A 176 -8.58 8.73 -14.21
CA ASP A 176 -9.15 7.81 -15.20
C ASP A 176 -10.64 8.04 -15.52
N GLY A 177 -11.25 9.11 -15.00
CA GLY A 177 -12.66 9.43 -15.20
C GLY A 177 -13.62 8.50 -14.46
N ALA A 178 -13.14 7.72 -13.47
CA ALA A 178 -13.95 6.77 -12.72
C ALA A 178 -14.08 7.16 -11.23
N PRO A 179 -14.69 8.32 -10.90
CA PRO A 179 -14.73 8.86 -9.54
C PRO A 179 -15.46 7.97 -8.53
N ASP A 180 -16.33 7.07 -9.00
CA ASP A 180 -17.12 6.16 -8.18
C ASP A 180 -16.35 4.89 -7.77
N ARG A 181 -15.12 4.69 -8.26
CA ARG A 181 -14.34 3.48 -7.99
C ARG A 181 -13.63 3.56 -6.64
N PRO A 182 -13.72 2.54 -5.78
CA PRO A 182 -13.11 2.58 -4.45
C PRO A 182 -11.60 2.85 -4.42
N TYR A 183 -10.88 2.44 -5.46
CA TYR A 183 -9.44 2.68 -5.56
C TYR A 183 -9.07 4.16 -5.79
N ASN A 184 -10.06 5.01 -6.09
CA ASN A 184 -9.94 6.45 -6.28
C ASN A 184 -10.32 7.26 -5.02
N ALA A 185 -10.65 6.61 -3.90
CA ALA A 185 -11.08 7.34 -2.71
C ALA A 185 -10.01 8.31 -2.22
N SER A 186 -10.47 9.46 -1.73
CA SER A 186 -9.60 10.38 -1.01
C SER A 186 -9.12 9.73 0.30
N PRO A 187 -7.83 9.84 0.65
CA PRO A 187 -7.41 9.52 2.00
C PRO A 187 -8.05 10.49 2.99
N ASP A 188 -8.29 10.04 4.22
CA ASP A 188 -8.87 10.83 5.29
C ASP A 188 -8.30 10.33 6.63
N ALA A 189 -8.18 11.23 7.61
CA ALA A 189 -7.69 10.84 8.94
C ALA A 189 -8.70 9.94 9.70
N MET A 190 -9.99 10.09 9.38
CA MET A 190 -11.11 9.30 9.87
C MET A 190 -11.67 8.42 8.74
N MET A 191 -10.79 7.60 8.16
CA MET A 191 -11.21 6.58 7.21
C MET A 191 -12.02 5.50 7.93
N VAL A 192 -13.16 5.10 7.37
CA VAL A 192 -13.97 3.97 7.82
C VAL A 192 -14.54 3.25 6.59
N GLY A 193 -14.43 1.92 6.55
CA GLY A 193 -14.92 1.09 5.45
C GLY A 193 -14.32 1.47 4.08
N LEU A 194 -13.16 2.14 4.06
CA LEU A 194 -12.56 2.75 2.88
C LEU A 194 -13.49 3.70 2.10
N GLY A 195 -14.54 4.21 2.75
CA GLY A 195 -15.53 5.14 2.16
C GLY A 195 -16.41 4.51 1.08
N ALA A 196 -16.40 3.17 0.97
CA ALA A 196 -17.10 2.46 -0.07
C ALA A 196 -18.43 1.92 0.44
N LEU A 197 -19.50 2.22 -0.31
CA LEU A 197 -20.79 1.56 -0.20
C LEU A 197 -20.73 0.21 -0.92
N ARG A 198 -21.28 -0.84 -0.31
CA ARG A 198 -21.48 -2.15 -0.94
C ARG A 198 -22.89 -2.23 -1.50
N VAL A 199 -23.00 -2.67 -2.75
CA VAL A 199 -24.26 -3.16 -3.33
C VAL A 199 -24.14 -4.66 -3.46
N LEU A 200 -24.92 -5.36 -2.63
CA LEU A 200 -25.04 -6.81 -2.61
C LEU A 200 -26.14 -7.25 -3.57
N PHE A 201 -25.84 -8.18 -4.47
CA PHE A 201 -26.85 -8.77 -5.36
C PHE A 201 -27.13 -10.20 -4.94
N GLN A 202 -28.34 -10.42 -4.41
CA GLN A 202 -28.81 -11.74 -3.99
C GLN A 202 -29.68 -12.37 -5.10
N PRO A 203 -29.47 -13.65 -5.43
CA PRO A 203 -30.31 -14.33 -6.42
C PRO A 203 -31.64 -14.78 -5.80
N ASP A 204 -32.76 -14.26 -6.31
CA ASP A 204 -34.07 -14.87 -6.13
C ASP A 204 -34.30 -15.88 -7.27
N ARG A 205 -34.05 -17.16 -6.96
CA ARG A 205 -34.16 -18.26 -7.93
C ARG A 205 -35.60 -18.57 -8.32
N ALA A 206 -36.56 -18.33 -7.43
CA ALA A 206 -37.97 -18.61 -7.69
C ALA A 206 -38.55 -17.55 -8.63
N ALA A 207 -38.28 -16.28 -8.36
CA ALA A 207 -38.71 -15.17 -9.22
C ALA A 207 -37.82 -14.94 -10.45
N GLN A 208 -36.68 -15.63 -10.54
CA GLN A 208 -35.64 -15.42 -11.56
C GLN A 208 -35.19 -13.96 -11.62
N LYS A 209 -34.88 -13.37 -10.46
CA LYS A 209 -34.49 -11.96 -10.30
C LYS A 209 -33.25 -11.82 -9.43
N TRP A 210 -32.60 -10.67 -9.55
CA TRP A 210 -31.54 -10.24 -8.66
C TRP A 210 -32.09 -9.16 -7.73
N LEU A 211 -31.90 -9.35 -6.43
CA LEU A 211 -32.30 -8.40 -5.40
C LEU A 211 -31.08 -7.58 -4.97
N PRO A 212 -31.00 -6.28 -5.33
CA PRO A 212 -29.92 -5.43 -4.85
C PRO A 212 -30.20 -4.94 -3.42
N VAL A 213 -29.20 -5.02 -2.55
CA VAL A 213 -29.24 -4.54 -1.17
C VAL A 213 -28.07 -3.60 -0.94
N LEU A 214 -28.33 -2.43 -0.35
CA LEU A 214 -27.28 -1.49 0.05
C LEU A 214 -26.78 -1.81 1.45
N ASP A 215 -25.46 -1.79 1.59
CA ASP A 215 -24.75 -2.02 2.84
C ASP A 215 -23.63 -0.98 2.99
N PRO A 216 -23.69 -0.08 3.99
CA PRO A 216 -24.75 0.08 4.98
C PRO A 216 -26.08 0.62 4.39
N PRO A 217 -27.25 0.32 5.02
CA PRO A 217 -28.57 0.76 4.57
C PRO A 217 -28.87 2.22 4.98
N LEU A 218 -28.11 3.16 4.43
CA LEU A 218 -28.26 4.59 4.71
C LEU A 218 -29.58 5.13 4.13
N LYS A 219 -30.36 5.87 4.94
CA LYS A 219 -31.72 6.32 4.58
C LYS A 219 -31.83 7.12 3.29
N SER A 220 -30.84 7.95 2.98
CA SER A 220 -30.84 8.79 1.77
C SER A 220 -30.26 8.07 0.54
N TYR A 221 -30.16 6.74 0.59
CA TYR A 221 -29.54 5.93 -0.46
C TYR A 221 -30.54 4.92 -0.98
N ARG A 222 -30.57 4.77 -2.30
CA ARG A 222 -31.38 3.73 -2.95
C ARG A 222 -30.71 3.19 -4.18
N VAL A 223 -31.09 1.97 -4.55
CA VAL A 223 -30.73 1.36 -5.83
C VAL A 223 -31.85 1.61 -6.83
N SER A 224 -31.51 1.85 -8.08
CA SER A 224 -32.45 1.96 -9.19
C SER A 224 -31.99 1.12 -10.37
N GLY A 225 -32.91 0.48 -11.08
CA GLY A 225 -32.62 -0.44 -12.17
C GLY A 225 -32.48 -1.89 -11.71
N ASP A 226 -32.20 -2.78 -12.67
CA ASP A 226 -32.21 -4.23 -12.49
C ASP A 226 -31.01 -4.89 -13.17
N ILE A 227 -30.55 -6.00 -12.59
CA ILE A 227 -29.64 -6.93 -13.26
C ILE A 227 -30.47 -8.02 -13.93
N LYS A 228 -30.31 -8.19 -15.23
CA LYS A 228 -31.02 -9.22 -16.00
C LYS A 228 -30.55 -10.60 -15.57
N TRP A 229 -31.53 -11.48 -15.37
CA TRP A 229 -31.29 -12.89 -15.07
C TRP A 229 -30.78 -13.64 -16.29
N SER A 230 -29.84 -14.56 -16.07
CA SER A 230 -29.41 -15.53 -17.07
C SER A 230 -29.32 -16.92 -16.45
N SER A 231 -29.72 -17.95 -17.20
CA SER A 231 -29.57 -19.36 -16.84
C SER A 231 -28.20 -19.94 -17.22
N GLY A 232 -27.29 -19.13 -17.74
CA GLY A 232 -25.95 -19.57 -18.15
C GLY A 232 -25.05 -20.03 -17.00
N THR A 233 -23.83 -20.41 -17.34
CA THR A 233 -22.78 -20.75 -16.37
C THR A 233 -21.93 -19.52 -16.07
N CYS A 234 -21.70 -19.26 -14.78
CA CYS A 234 -20.83 -18.21 -14.33
C CYS A 234 -19.36 -18.59 -14.58
N THR A 235 -18.70 -17.89 -15.50
CA THR A 235 -17.28 -18.14 -15.84
C THR A 235 -16.32 -17.26 -15.06
N GLY A 236 -16.83 -16.36 -14.21
CA GLY A 236 -16.07 -15.43 -13.38
C GLY A 236 -16.97 -14.43 -12.67
N SER A 237 -16.37 -13.42 -12.03
CA SER A 237 -17.15 -12.35 -11.38
C SER A 237 -18.05 -11.64 -12.41
N PRO A 238 -19.35 -11.46 -12.13
CA PRO A 238 -20.26 -10.74 -13.02
C PRO A 238 -19.75 -9.33 -13.33
N SER A 239 -19.82 -8.94 -14.61
CA SER A 239 -19.54 -7.57 -15.03
C SER A 239 -20.84 -6.80 -15.15
N VAL A 240 -21.29 -6.23 -14.03
CA VAL A 240 -22.48 -5.36 -13.99
C VAL A 240 -22.08 -3.88 -13.89
N SER A 241 -22.95 -3.01 -14.41
CA SER A 241 -22.86 -1.59 -14.19
C SER A 241 -23.49 -1.24 -12.84
N ALA A 242 -22.85 -0.34 -12.12
CA ALA A 242 -23.42 0.38 -10.99
C ALA A 242 -22.83 1.79 -11.05
N GLN A 243 -23.66 2.79 -11.28
CA GLN A 243 -23.26 4.19 -11.43
C GLN A 243 -23.94 5.01 -10.34
N VAL A 244 -23.15 5.79 -9.62
CA VAL A 244 -23.69 6.64 -8.56
C VAL A 244 -24.09 7.99 -9.14
N ALA A 245 -25.28 8.45 -8.77
CA ALA A 245 -25.78 9.78 -9.10
C ALA A 245 -26.40 10.43 -7.86
N ALA A 246 -26.17 11.73 -7.69
CA ALA A 246 -26.91 12.54 -6.73
C ALA A 246 -28.19 13.05 -7.39
N VAL A 247 -29.34 12.78 -6.79
CA VAL A 247 -30.66 13.23 -7.26
C VAL A 247 -31.35 13.96 -6.12
N GLY A 248 -31.30 15.28 -6.13
CA GLY A 248 -31.72 16.10 -4.99
C GLY A 248 -30.86 15.78 -3.76
N ASN A 249 -31.50 15.38 -2.66
CA ASN A 249 -30.81 14.99 -1.42
C ASN A 249 -30.57 13.47 -1.31
N GLU A 250 -30.86 12.70 -2.36
CA GLU A 250 -30.66 11.26 -2.39
C GLU A 250 -29.43 10.87 -3.21
N ILE A 251 -28.79 9.79 -2.78
CA ILE A 251 -27.80 9.04 -3.57
C ILE A 251 -28.52 7.87 -4.23
N VAL A 252 -28.47 7.83 -5.56
CA VAL A 252 -29.05 6.76 -6.36
C VAL A 252 -27.93 5.95 -7.00
N VAL A 253 -27.89 4.64 -6.72
CA VAL A 253 -27.00 3.71 -7.41
C VAL A 253 -27.78 3.06 -8.56
N ASN A 254 -27.52 3.52 -9.77
CA ASN A 254 -28.15 3.00 -10.99
C ASN A 254 -27.44 1.72 -11.42
N VAL A 255 -28.13 0.58 -11.38
CA VAL A 255 -27.57 -0.74 -11.71
C VAL A 255 -28.13 -1.26 -13.03
N SER A 256 -27.28 -1.92 -13.81
CA SER A 256 -27.69 -2.58 -15.06
C SER A 256 -26.71 -3.67 -15.48
N GLY A 257 -27.14 -4.54 -16.38
CA GLY A 257 -26.31 -5.62 -16.93
C GLY A 257 -27.01 -6.97 -16.87
N THR A 258 -26.25 -8.04 -16.99
CA THR A 258 -26.75 -9.42 -16.97
C THR A 258 -25.84 -10.27 -16.10
N ALA A 259 -26.42 -11.11 -15.24
CA ALA A 259 -25.67 -12.04 -14.41
C ALA A 259 -26.36 -13.42 -14.38
N ALA A 260 -25.54 -14.47 -14.47
CA ALA A 260 -26.01 -15.84 -14.42
C ALA A 260 -26.35 -16.27 -13.00
N ALA A 261 -27.46 -16.98 -12.80
CA ALA A 261 -27.88 -17.49 -11.49
C ALA A 261 -26.83 -18.35 -10.78
N SER A 262 -25.99 -19.02 -11.57
CA SER A 262 -24.87 -19.84 -11.11
C SER A 262 -23.72 -19.02 -10.51
N CYS A 263 -23.73 -17.69 -10.63
CA CYS A 263 -22.75 -16.81 -9.99
C CYS A 263 -22.91 -16.75 -8.47
N GLY A 264 -24.07 -17.15 -7.94
CA GLY A 264 -24.40 -16.97 -6.53
C GLY A 264 -24.48 -15.49 -6.16
N GLU A 265 -24.47 -15.21 -4.86
CA GLU A 265 -24.41 -13.84 -4.35
C GLU A 265 -23.09 -13.17 -4.79
N PHE A 266 -23.16 -11.90 -5.21
CA PHE A 266 -21.97 -11.11 -5.54
C PHE A 266 -22.14 -9.66 -5.12
N SER A 267 -21.04 -8.90 -5.08
CA SER A 267 -21.06 -7.50 -4.65
C SER A 267 -20.28 -6.59 -5.59
N VAL A 268 -20.72 -5.34 -5.64
CA VAL A 268 -19.93 -4.24 -6.20
C VAL A 268 -19.79 -3.14 -5.16
N TYR A 269 -18.64 -2.47 -5.17
CA TYR A 269 -18.34 -1.40 -4.23
C TYR A 269 -18.26 -0.07 -4.98
N ARG A 270 -18.82 0.99 -4.38
CA ARG A 270 -18.85 2.34 -4.98
C ARG A 270 -18.58 3.43 -3.96
N LEU A 271 -17.86 4.45 -4.41
CA LEU A 271 -17.81 5.74 -3.73
C LEU A 271 -19.05 6.52 -4.15
N ALA A 272 -19.70 7.13 -3.17
CA ALA A 272 -20.94 7.86 -3.39
C ALA A 272 -20.89 9.32 -2.94
N ILE A 273 -20.19 9.57 -1.83
CA ILE A 273 -20.07 10.86 -1.17
C ILE A 273 -18.66 10.99 -0.59
N SER A 274 -18.35 12.15 -0.02
CA SER A 274 -17.06 12.34 0.64
C SER A 274 -16.93 11.47 1.91
N GLN A 275 -15.69 11.17 2.31
CA GLN A 275 -15.42 10.37 3.49
C GLN A 275 -15.96 10.99 4.80
N PRO A 276 -15.85 12.32 5.03
CA PRO A 276 -16.48 12.96 6.20
C PRO A 276 -18.00 12.81 6.24
N GLU A 277 -18.68 12.98 5.11
CA GLU A 277 -20.13 12.78 5.01
C GLU A 277 -20.50 11.30 5.25
N TYR A 278 -19.72 10.37 4.70
CA TYR A 278 -19.94 8.92 4.87
C TYR A 278 -19.79 8.51 6.33
N PHE A 279 -18.73 8.98 6.99
CA PHE A 279 -18.53 8.77 8.42
C PHE A 279 -19.69 9.36 9.24
N SER A 280 -20.14 10.58 8.95
CA SER A 280 -21.26 11.20 9.67
C SER A 280 -22.55 10.39 9.54
N ALA A 281 -22.89 9.96 8.34
CA ALA A 281 -24.07 9.14 8.08
C ALA A 281 -23.99 7.78 8.78
N LEU A 282 -22.82 7.13 8.71
CA LEU A 282 -22.58 5.84 9.34
C LEU A 282 -22.62 5.94 10.86
N PHE A 283 -21.95 6.94 11.46
CA PHE A 283 -21.97 7.18 12.90
C PHE A 283 -23.41 7.35 13.40
N GLN A 284 -24.21 8.18 12.72
CA GLN A 284 -25.61 8.42 13.09
C GLN A 284 -26.45 7.16 13.02
N MET A 285 -26.27 6.36 11.96
CA MET A 285 -26.95 5.08 11.80
C MET A 285 -26.60 4.12 12.94
N LEU A 286 -25.32 3.83 13.14
CA LEU A 286 -24.86 2.87 14.16
C LEU A 286 -25.22 3.32 15.58
N TRP A 287 -25.07 4.62 15.88
CA TRP A 287 -25.43 5.15 17.19
C TRP A 287 -26.93 5.00 17.47
N LYS A 288 -27.77 5.24 16.45
CA LYS A 288 -29.21 5.05 16.56
C LYS A 288 -29.59 3.58 16.74
N GLU A 289 -28.97 2.67 15.99
CA GLU A 289 -29.19 1.22 16.14
C GLU A 289 -28.84 0.72 17.53
N LEU A 290 -27.81 1.30 18.15
CA LEU A 290 -27.44 1.07 19.54
C LEU A 290 -28.40 1.73 20.57
N GLY A 291 -29.49 2.33 20.12
CA GLY A 291 -30.48 3.00 20.96
C GLY A 291 -30.04 4.39 21.44
N GLY A 292 -29.11 5.02 20.74
CA GLY A 292 -28.60 6.36 21.03
C GLY A 292 -29.35 7.48 20.30
N THR A 293 -29.30 8.68 20.87
CA THR A 293 -29.77 9.91 20.21
C THR A 293 -28.60 10.85 19.94
N LEU A 294 -28.65 11.60 18.84
CA LEU A 294 -27.69 12.62 18.46
C LEU A 294 -28.43 13.88 17.99
N ALA A 295 -28.24 15.00 18.71
CA ALA A 295 -29.02 16.21 18.44
C ALA A 295 -28.49 17.07 17.28
N ARG A 296 -27.23 17.51 17.36
CA ARG A 296 -26.62 18.48 16.42
C ARG A 296 -25.71 17.84 15.36
N GLY A 297 -25.74 16.51 15.24
CA GLY A 297 -24.97 15.76 14.25
C GLY A 297 -23.47 15.70 14.53
N VAL A 298 -22.72 15.40 13.47
CA VAL A 298 -21.25 15.29 13.47
C VAL A 298 -20.68 16.51 12.75
N LYS A 299 -19.60 17.09 13.28
CA LYS A 299 -18.92 18.27 12.73
C LYS A 299 -17.41 18.10 12.77
N GLU A 300 -16.73 18.84 11.92
CA GLU A 300 -15.27 19.01 12.01
C GLU A 300 -14.90 20.00 13.11
N GLY A 301 -13.81 19.74 13.82
CA GLY A 301 -13.24 20.70 14.74
C GLY A 301 -11.99 20.18 15.44
N LYS A 302 -11.11 21.10 15.84
CA LYS A 302 -9.93 20.75 16.63
C LYS A 302 -10.32 20.36 18.04
N MET A 303 -9.62 19.39 18.58
CA MET A 303 -9.79 18.94 19.95
C MET A 303 -9.20 19.97 20.92
N PRO A 304 -9.99 20.54 21.86
CA PRO A 304 -9.46 21.45 22.87
C PRO A 304 -8.57 20.71 23.89
N ALA A 305 -7.72 21.46 24.59
CA ALA A 305 -6.92 20.93 25.69
C ALA A 305 -7.80 20.54 26.90
N GLY A 306 -7.30 19.63 27.73
CA GLY A 306 -7.94 19.25 29.00
C GLY A 306 -9.08 18.24 28.90
N LEU A 307 -9.37 17.70 27.71
CA LEU A 307 -10.29 16.58 27.57
C LEU A 307 -9.67 15.28 28.07
N ARG A 308 -10.52 14.34 28.49
CA ARG A 308 -10.10 13.00 28.94
C ARG A 308 -10.63 11.94 28.00
N GLN A 309 -9.80 10.93 27.73
CA GLN A 309 -10.19 9.77 26.94
C GLN A 309 -11.30 8.99 27.67
N VAL A 310 -12.34 8.61 26.93
CA VAL A 310 -13.51 7.88 27.43
C VAL A 310 -13.46 6.42 26.98
N VAL A 311 -13.28 6.22 25.67
CA VAL A 311 -13.12 4.91 25.01
C VAL A 311 -12.08 5.03 23.90
N TRP A 312 -11.50 3.90 23.51
CA TRP A 312 -10.58 3.82 22.39
C TRP A 312 -10.63 2.44 21.74
N HIS A 313 -10.16 2.39 20.51
CA HIS A 313 -9.90 1.20 19.73
C HIS A 313 -8.50 1.33 19.13
N ASP A 314 -7.70 0.28 19.29
CA ASP A 314 -6.42 0.13 18.63
C ASP A 314 -6.62 -0.79 17.42
N SER A 315 -6.13 -0.36 16.27
CA SER A 315 -6.19 -1.13 15.02
C SER A 315 -5.37 -2.42 15.09
N GLU A 316 -5.48 -3.24 14.05
CA GLU A 316 -4.47 -4.24 13.74
C GLU A 316 -3.06 -3.61 13.60
N THR A 317 -2.02 -4.43 13.75
CA THR A 317 -0.63 -3.97 13.67
C THR A 317 -0.24 -3.49 12.27
N LEU A 318 0.84 -2.70 12.17
CA LEU A 318 1.39 -2.28 10.89
C LEU A 318 1.81 -3.49 10.03
N ALA A 319 2.35 -4.55 10.64
CA ALA A 319 2.69 -5.78 9.93
C ALA A 319 1.48 -6.40 9.21
N ASP A 320 0.33 -6.48 9.86
CA ASP A 320 -0.91 -6.97 9.24
C ASP A 320 -1.48 -5.99 8.20
N THR A 321 -1.38 -4.69 8.49
CA THR A 321 -1.82 -3.64 7.59
C THR A 321 -1.07 -3.67 6.26
N ILE A 322 0.26 -3.80 6.27
CA ILE A 322 1.06 -3.85 5.03
C ILE A 322 0.75 -5.11 4.21
N ARG A 323 0.38 -6.22 4.85
CA ARG A 323 -0.04 -7.45 4.17
C ARG A 323 -1.31 -7.22 3.35
N LEU A 324 -2.29 -6.51 3.90
CA LEU A 324 -3.50 -6.13 3.16
C LEU A 324 -3.16 -5.15 2.03
N ILE A 325 -2.34 -4.12 2.29
CA ILE A 325 -1.89 -3.17 1.27
C ILE A 325 -1.23 -3.88 0.10
N ASN A 326 -0.29 -4.78 0.36
CA ASN A 326 0.54 -5.38 -0.69
C ASN A 326 -0.18 -6.51 -1.43
N LYS A 327 -0.86 -7.43 -0.72
CA LYS A 327 -1.59 -8.55 -1.36
C LYS A 327 -2.82 -8.10 -2.13
N GLN A 328 -3.60 -7.15 -1.58
CA GLN A 328 -4.79 -6.61 -2.26
C GLN A 328 -4.48 -5.40 -3.13
N SER A 329 -3.27 -4.84 -3.03
CA SER A 329 -2.86 -3.64 -3.76
C SER A 329 -3.72 -2.42 -3.45
N ASN A 330 -4.14 -2.24 -2.19
CA ASN A 330 -5.09 -1.21 -1.78
C ASN A 330 -4.48 0.21 -1.86
N ASN A 331 -5.08 1.08 -2.68
CA ASN A 331 -4.58 2.45 -2.91
C ASN A 331 -4.78 3.38 -1.70
N VAL A 332 -5.97 3.32 -1.11
CA VAL A 332 -6.37 4.24 -0.04
C VAL A 332 -5.53 3.97 1.20
N MET A 333 -5.40 2.70 1.59
CA MET A 333 -4.55 2.29 2.70
C MET A 333 -3.08 2.72 2.48
N ALA A 334 -2.55 2.59 1.27
CA ALA A 334 -1.19 3.04 0.97
C ALA A 334 -1.02 4.56 1.09
N ARG A 335 -2.00 5.35 0.62
CA ARG A 335 -1.99 6.82 0.76
C ARG A 335 -2.03 7.22 2.23
N THR A 336 -2.95 6.63 3.00
CA THR A 336 -3.09 6.87 4.45
C THR A 336 -1.84 6.46 5.22
N LEU A 337 -1.19 5.35 4.85
CA LEU A 337 0.07 4.93 5.47
C LEU A 337 1.23 5.89 5.18
N LEU A 338 1.33 6.43 3.95
CA LEU A 338 2.32 7.44 3.62
C LEU A 338 2.13 8.72 4.46
N LEU A 339 0.87 9.15 4.62
CA LEU A 339 0.51 10.29 5.46
C LEU A 339 0.81 10.02 6.94
N THR A 340 0.54 8.82 7.42
CA THR A 340 0.89 8.39 8.79
C THR A 340 2.39 8.52 9.02
N LEU A 341 3.22 8.00 8.11
CA LEU A 341 4.67 8.13 8.20
C LEU A 341 5.11 9.60 8.25
N GLY A 342 4.51 10.44 7.39
CA GLY A 342 4.72 11.88 7.40
C GLY A 342 4.37 12.53 8.74
N ALA A 343 3.21 12.19 9.31
CA ALA A 343 2.75 12.73 10.58
C ALA A 343 3.65 12.32 11.75
N GLN A 344 4.06 11.06 11.80
CA GLN A 344 4.94 10.56 12.87
C GLN A 344 6.35 11.14 12.80
N MET A 345 6.87 11.45 11.61
CA MET A 345 8.22 11.99 11.44
C MET A 345 8.29 13.51 11.44
N HIS A 346 7.20 14.21 11.09
CA HIS A 346 7.20 15.67 10.89
C HIS A 346 6.11 16.42 11.68
N GLY A 347 5.26 15.71 12.44
CA GLY A 347 4.15 16.27 13.21
C GLY A 347 2.83 16.33 12.44
N ASP A 348 1.77 16.72 13.14
CA ASP A 348 0.41 16.86 12.61
C ASP A 348 0.35 17.79 11.37
N GLY A 349 -0.68 17.62 10.55
CA GLY A 349 -0.84 18.34 9.28
C GLY A 349 -0.12 17.68 8.11
N ALA A 350 0.12 16.37 8.17
CA ALA A 350 0.85 15.65 7.14
C ALA A 350 0.18 15.72 5.76
N THR A 351 0.98 15.86 4.71
CA THR A 351 0.56 15.89 3.31
C THR A 351 1.30 14.81 2.53
N PRO A 352 0.89 14.48 1.28
CA PRO A 352 1.64 13.54 0.45
C PRO A 352 3.11 13.94 0.30
N GLN A 353 3.41 15.24 0.25
CA GLN A 353 4.77 15.77 0.15
C GLN A 353 5.58 15.51 1.43
N THR A 354 5.01 15.72 2.62
CA THR A 354 5.74 15.42 3.88
C THR A 354 5.91 13.92 4.08
N GLY A 355 4.92 13.11 3.70
CA GLY A 355 5.05 11.65 3.69
C GLY A 355 6.11 11.15 2.71
N ALA A 356 6.19 11.73 1.51
CA ALA A 356 7.24 11.43 0.54
C ALA A 356 8.64 11.80 1.08
N ALA A 357 8.78 12.97 1.70
CA ALA A 357 10.03 13.40 2.32
C ALA A 357 10.46 12.44 3.45
N ALA A 358 9.50 12.00 4.29
CA ALA A 358 9.73 11.02 5.34
C ALA A 358 10.22 9.68 4.76
N ALA A 359 9.54 9.16 3.73
CA ALA A 359 9.93 7.92 3.05
C ALA A 359 11.35 8.01 2.45
N LEU A 360 11.67 9.12 1.76
CA LEU A 360 13.01 9.36 1.21
C LEU A 360 14.07 9.47 2.30
N SER A 361 13.75 10.06 3.45
CA SER A 361 14.66 10.14 4.61
C SER A 361 14.99 8.75 5.16
N VAL A 362 13.98 7.89 5.32
CA VAL A 362 14.18 6.49 5.75
C VAL A 362 15.09 5.75 4.76
N LEU A 363 14.81 5.83 3.45
CA LEU A 363 15.61 5.17 2.42
C LEU A 363 17.05 5.67 2.37
N LYS A 364 17.25 6.99 2.50
CA LYS A 364 18.58 7.60 2.56
C LYS A 364 19.38 7.09 3.75
N SER A 365 18.75 6.94 4.92
CA SER A 365 19.41 6.38 6.11
C SER A 365 19.86 4.92 5.93
N GLN A 366 19.20 4.19 5.02
CA GLN A 366 19.53 2.82 4.63
C GLN A 366 20.53 2.75 3.46
N GLY A 367 21.01 3.88 2.96
CA GLY A 367 21.94 3.95 1.83
C GLY A 367 21.32 3.59 0.48
N VAL A 368 20.00 3.65 0.35
CA VAL A 368 19.30 3.37 -0.92
C VAL A 368 19.46 4.56 -1.87
N ASP A 369 19.83 4.28 -3.13
CA ASP A 369 19.89 5.30 -4.17
C ASP A 369 18.50 5.66 -4.70
N THR A 370 18.02 6.84 -4.29
CA THR A 370 16.71 7.36 -4.69
C THR A 370 16.81 8.46 -5.75
N ARG A 371 17.93 8.58 -6.47
CA ARG A 371 18.05 9.58 -7.55
C ARG A 371 16.99 9.34 -8.63
N GLY A 372 16.33 10.41 -9.05
CA GLY A 372 15.23 10.36 -10.03
C GLY A 372 13.91 9.79 -9.49
N TRP A 373 13.80 9.51 -8.19
CA TRP A 373 12.54 9.05 -7.61
C TRP A 373 11.58 10.21 -7.39
N VAL A 374 10.31 9.96 -7.67
CA VAL A 374 9.19 10.85 -7.39
C VAL A 374 8.11 10.03 -6.70
N ILE A 375 7.92 10.25 -5.40
CA ILE A 375 6.85 9.66 -4.61
C ILE A 375 5.71 10.68 -4.56
N ASP A 376 4.71 10.52 -5.42
CA ASP A 376 3.57 11.45 -5.51
C ASP A 376 2.55 11.19 -4.39
N ASN A 377 1.97 9.99 -4.37
CA ASN A 377 0.91 9.63 -3.41
C ASN A 377 1.10 8.28 -2.70
N GLY A 378 2.26 7.64 -2.87
CA GLY A 378 2.59 6.36 -2.22
C GLY A 378 1.82 5.13 -2.70
N ALA A 379 0.70 5.29 -3.40
CA ALA A 379 -0.06 4.19 -3.97
C ALA A 379 0.39 3.82 -5.40
N GLY A 380 0.96 4.78 -6.13
CA GLY A 380 1.35 4.60 -7.53
C GLY A 380 0.19 4.69 -8.52
N LEU A 381 -0.99 5.14 -8.06
CA LEU A 381 -2.06 5.62 -8.94
C LEU A 381 -1.76 7.08 -9.28
N SER A 382 -0.82 7.28 -10.19
CA SER A 382 -0.29 8.60 -10.54
C SER A 382 0.38 8.54 -11.92
N ARG A 383 0.33 9.66 -12.66
CA ARG A 383 1.11 9.85 -13.89
C ARG A 383 2.52 10.34 -13.61
N GLU A 384 2.77 10.90 -12.43
CA GLU A 384 4.03 11.54 -12.03
C GLU A 384 4.96 10.63 -11.25
N GLY A 385 4.44 9.59 -10.58
CA GLY A 385 5.27 8.67 -9.80
C GLY A 385 6.42 8.10 -10.62
N ARG A 386 7.66 8.17 -10.11
CA ARG A 386 8.86 7.64 -10.76
C ARG A 386 9.70 6.85 -9.76
N LEU A 387 10.20 5.69 -10.20
CA LEU A 387 11.23 4.91 -9.51
C LEU A 387 12.21 4.37 -10.55
N THR A 388 13.42 4.05 -10.10
CA THR A 388 14.44 3.37 -10.91
C THR A 388 14.53 1.90 -10.51
N ALA A 389 14.83 0.99 -11.45
CA ALA A 389 15.04 -0.41 -11.09
C ALA A 389 16.23 -0.60 -10.13
N ARG A 390 17.30 0.19 -10.28
CA ARG A 390 18.46 0.17 -9.38
C ARG A 390 18.08 0.50 -7.94
N GLY A 391 17.46 1.66 -7.74
CA GLY A 391 17.02 2.07 -6.40
C GLY A 391 16.08 1.05 -5.78
N LEU A 392 15.17 0.45 -6.56
CA LEU A 392 14.18 -0.48 -6.01
C LEU A 392 14.83 -1.81 -5.63
N VAL A 393 15.79 -2.31 -6.41
CA VAL A 393 16.64 -3.43 -6.00
C VAL A 393 17.41 -3.09 -4.72
N GLY A 394 17.98 -1.89 -4.62
CA GLY A 394 18.67 -1.43 -3.41
C GLY A 394 17.78 -1.39 -2.18
N MET A 395 16.53 -0.93 -2.32
CA MET A 395 15.53 -0.97 -1.26
C MET A 395 15.19 -2.40 -0.84
N LEU A 396 14.97 -3.30 -1.81
CA LEU A 396 14.69 -4.71 -1.52
C LEU A 396 15.89 -5.41 -0.87
N GLU A 397 17.12 -5.04 -1.21
CA GLU A 397 18.30 -5.54 -0.53
C GLU A 397 18.41 -5.01 0.91
N ALA A 398 18.10 -3.73 1.14
CA ALA A 398 18.02 -3.18 2.49
C ALA A 398 16.93 -3.86 3.32
N ALA A 399 15.76 -4.12 2.73
CA ALA A 399 14.68 -4.86 3.36
C ALA A 399 15.07 -6.30 3.68
N TRP A 400 15.77 -6.98 2.77
CA TRP A 400 16.26 -8.34 2.96
C TRP A 400 17.24 -8.47 4.15
N ARG A 401 18.12 -7.48 4.33
CA ARG A 401 19.11 -7.46 5.43
C ARG A 401 18.53 -7.04 6.78
N SER A 402 17.32 -6.51 6.80
CA SER A 402 16.71 -6.00 8.03
C SER A 402 16.14 -7.13 8.90
N PRO A 403 16.15 -6.98 10.23
CA PRO A 403 15.36 -7.85 11.12
C PRO A 403 13.87 -7.89 10.77
N MET A 404 13.35 -6.85 10.10
CA MET A 404 11.95 -6.76 9.66
C MET A 404 11.67 -7.49 8.34
N MET A 405 12.68 -8.14 7.75
CA MET A 405 12.54 -8.89 6.49
C MET A 405 11.36 -9.86 6.49
N PRO A 406 11.11 -10.69 7.53
CA PRO A 406 10.01 -11.66 7.51
C PRO A 406 8.64 -11.00 7.32
N GLU A 407 8.39 -9.89 8.03
CA GLU A 407 7.13 -9.14 7.95
C GLU A 407 6.95 -8.47 6.58
N PHE A 408 8.01 -7.85 6.06
CA PHE A 408 7.94 -7.24 4.74
C PHE A 408 7.74 -8.29 3.63
N MET A 409 8.50 -9.38 3.65
CA MET A 409 8.42 -10.42 2.63
C MET A 409 7.06 -11.13 2.67
N SER A 410 6.55 -11.47 3.85
CA SER A 410 5.24 -12.15 4.01
C SER A 410 4.06 -11.27 3.55
N SER A 411 4.23 -9.95 3.59
CA SER A 411 3.25 -8.98 3.09
C SER A 411 3.04 -9.04 1.57
N LEU A 412 4.02 -9.53 0.80
CA LEU A 412 3.95 -9.59 -0.65
C LEU A 412 3.09 -10.78 -1.14
N ALA A 413 2.60 -10.71 -2.37
CA ALA A 413 1.74 -11.75 -2.93
C ALA A 413 2.56 -12.96 -3.41
N ILE A 414 2.08 -14.17 -3.12
CA ILE A 414 2.78 -15.42 -3.41
C ILE A 414 2.34 -15.97 -4.77
N SER A 415 3.30 -16.19 -5.68
CA SER A 415 3.04 -16.69 -7.04
C SER A 415 2.15 -17.94 -7.03
N GLY A 416 1.05 -17.92 -7.78
CA GLY A 416 0.14 -19.06 -7.90
C GLY A 416 -0.69 -19.40 -6.65
N VAL A 417 -0.58 -18.61 -5.58
CA VAL A 417 -1.26 -18.86 -4.30
C VAL A 417 -2.24 -17.73 -3.98
N ASP A 418 -1.77 -16.49 -3.82
CA ASP A 418 -2.61 -15.39 -3.31
C ASP A 418 -2.40 -14.04 -4.01
N GLY A 419 -3.17 -13.05 -3.56
CA GLY A 419 -3.11 -11.67 -4.04
C GLY A 419 -3.27 -11.52 -5.55
N THR A 420 -2.58 -10.52 -6.11
CA THR A 420 -2.65 -10.17 -7.55
C THR A 420 -1.93 -11.15 -8.46
N VAL A 421 -1.10 -12.05 -7.91
CA VAL A 421 -0.38 -13.09 -8.65
C VAL A 421 -0.99 -14.48 -8.45
N ARG A 422 -2.13 -14.60 -7.76
CA ARG A 422 -2.77 -15.89 -7.45
C ARG A 422 -3.00 -16.76 -8.67
N ARG A 423 -3.28 -16.18 -9.84
CA ARG A 423 -3.56 -16.88 -11.12
C ARG A 423 -2.33 -17.04 -12.03
N ARG A 424 -1.18 -16.50 -11.65
CA ARG A 424 0.08 -16.59 -12.43
C ARG A 424 0.85 -17.82 -11.95
N LEU A 425 1.48 -18.55 -12.88
CA LEU A 425 2.37 -19.68 -12.57
C LEU A 425 1.73 -20.78 -11.68
N ARG A 426 0.40 -20.97 -11.78
CA ARG A 426 -0.33 -21.96 -10.95
C ARG A 426 0.05 -23.42 -11.20
N ASN A 427 0.43 -23.72 -12.43
CA ASN A 427 0.78 -25.07 -12.90
C ASN A 427 2.26 -25.14 -13.31
N ASP A 428 3.07 -24.24 -12.75
CA ASP A 428 4.50 -24.11 -13.01
C ASP A 428 5.27 -24.54 -11.76
N GLN A 429 6.52 -25.00 -11.92
CA GLN A 429 7.40 -25.33 -10.80
C GLN A 429 7.70 -24.12 -9.89
N ALA A 430 7.54 -22.90 -10.41
CA ALA A 430 7.69 -21.65 -9.68
C ALA A 430 6.47 -21.27 -8.81
N LYS A 431 5.44 -22.12 -8.72
CA LYS A 431 4.31 -21.90 -7.79
C LYS A 431 4.82 -21.84 -6.35
N GLY A 432 4.46 -20.78 -5.63
CA GLY A 432 4.88 -20.58 -4.23
C GLY A 432 6.31 -20.08 -4.07
N MET A 433 7.10 -20.02 -5.15
CA MET A 433 8.53 -19.70 -5.08
C MET A 433 8.83 -18.21 -5.11
N ALA A 434 7.86 -17.36 -5.44
CA ALA A 434 8.05 -15.92 -5.54
C ALA A 434 7.09 -15.10 -4.67
N HIS A 435 7.64 -14.07 -4.03
CA HIS A 435 6.94 -13.06 -3.24
C HIS A 435 7.01 -11.74 -3.99
N LEU A 436 5.89 -11.28 -4.53
CA LEU A 436 5.86 -10.25 -5.57
C LEU A 436 4.83 -9.16 -5.29
N LYS A 437 5.16 -7.94 -5.72
CA LYS A 437 4.21 -6.86 -5.94
C LYS A 437 4.05 -6.61 -7.43
N THR A 438 2.81 -6.54 -7.88
CA THR A 438 2.47 -6.11 -9.25
C THR A 438 2.07 -4.65 -9.29
N GLY A 439 2.30 -4.01 -10.44
CA GLY A 439 1.74 -2.72 -10.83
C GLY A 439 1.20 -2.79 -12.25
N THR A 440 -0.02 -2.28 -12.45
CA THR A 440 -0.64 -2.16 -13.78
C THR A 440 -1.37 -0.82 -13.86
N LEU A 441 -1.10 -0.04 -14.90
CA LEU A 441 -1.94 1.06 -15.39
C LEU A 441 -2.18 0.81 -16.89
N ARG A 442 -2.85 1.73 -17.59
CA ARG A 442 -3.09 1.64 -19.05
C ARG A 442 -1.81 1.42 -19.85
N ASP A 443 -0.76 2.14 -19.49
CA ASP A 443 0.52 2.31 -20.18
C ASP A 443 1.71 1.84 -19.33
N VAL A 444 1.45 1.13 -18.23
CA VAL A 444 2.46 0.69 -17.27
C VAL A 444 2.22 -0.76 -16.87
N ARG A 445 3.27 -1.57 -16.91
CA ARG A 445 3.33 -2.86 -16.21
C ARG A 445 4.61 -2.94 -15.42
N ALA A 446 4.50 -3.30 -14.15
CA ALA A 446 5.65 -3.47 -13.27
C ALA A 446 5.49 -4.72 -12.39
N LEU A 447 6.62 -5.31 -12.06
CA LEU A 447 6.75 -6.46 -11.17
C LEU A 447 8.03 -6.33 -10.37
N ALA A 448 7.95 -6.49 -9.05
CA ALA A 448 9.12 -6.48 -8.19
C ALA A 448 8.95 -7.43 -7.01
N GLY A 449 10.06 -7.95 -6.48
CA GLY A 449 10.06 -8.77 -5.27
C GLY A 449 11.18 -9.81 -5.24
N TYR A 450 10.92 -10.94 -4.60
CA TYR A 450 11.90 -11.99 -4.34
C TYR A 450 11.48 -13.32 -4.97
N VAL A 451 12.45 -14.09 -5.45
CA VAL A 451 12.28 -15.46 -5.96
C VAL A 451 13.26 -16.40 -5.27
N LEU A 452 12.77 -17.51 -4.74
CA LEU A 452 13.59 -18.61 -4.25
C LEU A 452 13.99 -19.50 -5.42
N GLY A 453 15.28 -19.67 -5.66
CA GLY A 453 15.81 -20.63 -6.63
C GLY A 453 15.95 -22.04 -6.07
N ALA A 454 16.00 -23.03 -6.96
CA ALA A 454 16.29 -24.43 -6.65
C ALA A 454 17.67 -24.62 -5.97
N SER A 455 18.61 -23.70 -6.20
CA SER A 455 19.89 -23.58 -5.50
C SER A 455 19.77 -23.22 -4.01
N GLY A 456 18.57 -22.88 -3.52
CA GLY A 456 18.34 -22.37 -2.17
C GLY A 456 18.65 -20.88 -2.01
N LYS A 457 19.17 -20.23 -3.06
CA LYS A 457 19.47 -18.80 -3.09
C LYS A 457 18.21 -17.97 -3.30
N ARG A 458 18.22 -16.74 -2.78
CA ARG A 458 17.16 -15.75 -3.01
C ARG A 458 17.60 -14.75 -4.06
N TYR A 459 16.73 -14.46 -5.02
CA TYR A 459 16.97 -13.45 -6.05
C TYR A 459 15.98 -12.30 -5.90
N ILE A 460 16.47 -11.09 -6.09
CA ILE A 460 15.69 -9.86 -6.17
C ILE A 460 15.46 -9.56 -7.65
N LEU A 461 14.21 -9.33 -8.03
CA LEU A 461 13.83 -8.95 -9.40
C LEU A 461 13.07 -7.62 -9.37
N VAL A 462 13.37 -6.75 -10.33
CA VAL A 462 12.57 -5.57 -10.67
C VAL A 462 12.44 -5.45 -12.18
N SER A 463 11.21 -5.48 -12.69
CA SER A 463 10.84 -5.29 -14.09
C SER A 463 9.82 -4.16 -14.18
N ILE A 464 10.10 -3.12 -14.96
CA ILE A 464 9.21 -1.98 -15.18
C ILE A 464 9.16 -1.68 -16.68
N VAL A 465 7.96 -1.74 -17.25
CA VAL A 465 7.68 -1.47 -18.67
C VAL A 465 6.71 -0.30 -18.76
N ASN A 466 7.04 0.73 -19.54
CA ASN A 466 6.15 1.86 -19.83
C ASN A 466 5.92 1.96 -21.34
N ASP A 467 4.76 1.49 -21.80
CA ASP A 467 4.32 1.44 -23.21
C ASP A 467 2.81 1.18 -23.26
N GLU A 468 2.12 1.63 -24.30
CA GLU A 468 0.67 1.39 -24.47
C GLU A 468 0.33 -0.11 -24.65
N ARG A 469 1.30 -0.93 -25.09
CA ARG A 469 1.16 -2.37 -25.31
C ARG A 469 1.76 -3.20 -24.17
N THR A 470 1.88 -2.63 -22.96
CA THR A 470 2.42 -3.29 -21.76
C THR A 470 1.78 -4.64 -21.41
N ALA A 471 0.55 -4.91 -21.88
CA ALA A 471 -0.08 -6.22 -21.74
C ALA A 471 0.81 -7.37 -22.27
N ALA A 472 1.56 -7.12 -23.34
CA ALA A 472 2.45 -8.08 -24.00
C ALA A 472 3.67 -8.49 -23.15
N ALA A 473 4.04 -7.72 -22.12
CA ALA A 473 5.21 -8.01 -21.28
C ALA A 473 4.98 -9.14 -20.26
N ARG A 474 3.72 -9.54 -20.02
CA ARG A 474 3.40 -10.52 -18.96
C ARG A 474 4.06 -11.90 -19.15
N PRO A 475 4.06 -12.52 -20.35
CA PRO A 475 4.76 -13.79 -20.56
C PRO A 475 6.26 -13.68 -20.29
N PHE A 476 6.89 -12.54 -20.58
CA PHE A 476 8.29 -12.29 -20.24
C PHE A 476 8.51 -12.25 -18.72
N ASP A 477 7.67 -11.51 -17.97
CA ASP A 477 7.76 -11.49 -16.51
C ASP A 477 7.56 -12.89 -15.90
N ASP A 478 6.62 -13.68 -16.44
CA ASP A 478 6.39 -15.06 -16.00
C ASP A 478 7.60 -15.96 -16.31
N ALA A 479 8.18 -15.88 -17.52
CA ALA A 479 9.39 -16.59 -17.90
C ALA A 479 10.60 -16.22 -17.04
N LEU A 480 10.73 -14.93 -16.68
CA LEU A 480 11.78 -14.45 -15.78
C LEU A 480 11.68 -15.08 -14.38
N ILE A 481 10.46 -15.16 -13.83
CA ILE A 481 10.25 -15.82 -12.53
C ILE A 481 10.59 -17.30 -12.62
N SER A 482 10.09 -18.02 -13.63
CA SER A 482 10.37 -19.45 -13.80
C SER A 482 11.87 -19.72 -14.00
N TRP A 483 12.56 -18.87 -14.76
CA TRP A 483 14.01 -18.95 -14.94
C TRP A 483 14.77 -18.76 -13.62
N LEU A 484 14.36 -17.80 -12.78
CA LEU A 484 14.96 -17.60 -11.46
C LEU A 484 14.67 -18.75 -10.49
N ALA A 485 13.44 -19.28 -10.50
CA ALA A 485 13.04 -20.38 -9.63
C ALA A 485 13.79 -21.68 -9.95
N ALA A 486 14.14 -21.91 -11.22
CA ALA A 486 14.89 -23.09 -11.66
C ALA A 486 16.40 -23.04 -11.33
N ARG A 487 16.94 -21.89 -10.87
CA ARG A 487 18.38 -21.70 -10.65
C ARG A 487 18.91 -22.21 -9.33
#